data_AF-A0A116Q0D7-F1
#
_entry.id   AF-A0A116Q0D7-F1
#
_cell.length_a   1.000
_cell.length_b   1.000
_cell.length_c   1.000
_cell.angle_alpha   90.00
_cell.angle_beta   90.00
_cell.angle_gamma   90.00
#
_symmetry.space_group_name_H-M   'P 1'
#
loop_
_entity.id
_entity.type
_entity.pdbx_description
1 polymer ?
#
loop_
_entity_poly.entity_id
_entity_poly.type
_entity_poly.pdbx_seq_one_letter_code
_entity_poly.pdbx_strand_id
1 'polypeptide(L)'
;MVSVGILETKVTDTAPEQVIKPELKWTTTIVPIPFQTRYIVDNQLNLGEEIILVPGRNGQRQVITLVNGSVVGRNDEEIISDIVLLEPIEQIIKIGNRSTDKAIDLPSKKEKTDISNLGLTLPNNKAKVL
;
A
#
# COMPACT_ATOMS: atom_id res chain seq x y z
N MET A 1 -12.82 -18.28 1.34
CA MET A 1 -14.02 -19.07 1.72
C MET A 1 -15.24 -18.27 1.29
N VAL A 2 -16.21 -18.91 0.63
CA VAL A 2 -17.44 -18.28 0.14
C VAL A 2 -18.59 -18.78 1.01
N SER A 3 -19.44 -17.87 1.52
CA SER A 3 -20.62 -18.19 2.34
C SER A 3 -21.88 -17.63 1.69
N VAL A 4 -22.98 -18.38 1.67
CA VAL A 4 -24.25 -17.97 1.03
C VAL A 4 -25.30 -17.63 2.08
N GLY A 5 -26.07 -16.55 1.89
CA GLY A 5 -27.20 -16.16 2.76
C GLY A 5 -28.46 -15.79 1.97
N ILE A 6 -29.62 -15.82 2.65
CA ILE A 6 -30.96 -15.49 2.13
C ILE A 6 -31.56 -14.37 2.98
N LEU A 7 -32.14 -13.33 2.36
CA LEU A 7 -32.89 -12.28 3.06
C LEU A 7 -34.39 -12.51 2.93
N GLU A 8 -35.06 -12.78 4.05
CA GLU A 8 -36.51 -12.94 4.09
C GLU A 8 -37.23 -11.60 4.37
N THR A 9 -37.88 -11.01 3.37
CA THR A 9 -38.82 -9.89 3.58
C THR A 9 -40.15 -10.37 4.19
N LYS A 10 -40.57 -9.81 5.33
CA LYS A 10 -41.88 -10.12 5.93
C LYS A 10 -42.96 -9.34 5.17
N VAL A 11 -43.69 -10.01 4.28
CA VAL A 11 -44.84 -9.43 3.58
C VAL A 11 -46.04 -9.47 4.54
N THR A 12 -46.58 -8.30 4.91
CA THR A 12 -47.78 -8.20 5.75
C THR A 12 -49.01 -8.52 4.90
N ASP A 13 -49.78 -9.50 5.37
CA ASP A 13 -50.90 -10.20 4.75
C ASP A 13 -52.10 -9.30 4.38
N THR A 14 -52.48 -9.27 3.09
CA THR A 14 -53.88 -9.20 2.62
C THR A 14 -53.99 -9.70 1.16
N ALA A 15 -54.76 -10.78 0.95
CA ALA A 15 -55.24 -11.40 -0.31
C ALA A 15 -54.34 -12.46 -1.03
N PRO A 16 -54.95 -13.53 -1.62
CA PRO A 16 -54.23 -14.70 -2.12
C PRO A 16 -53.77 -14.47 -3.56
N GLU A 17 -52.77 -13.62 -3.74
CA GLU A 17 -51.91 -13.69 -4.91
C GLU A 17 -50.77 -14.65 -4.56
N GLN A 18 -50.40 -15.57 -5.44
CA GLN A 18 -49.19 -16.38 -5.26
C GLN A 18 -48.00 -15.44 -5.36
N VAL A 19 -47.70 -14.73 -4.26
CA VAL A 19 -46.54 -13.85 -4.14
C VAL A 19 -45.33 -14.77 -4.09
N ILE A 20 -44.75 -15.02 -5.27
CA ILE A 20 -43.42 -15.58 -5.38
C ILE A 20 -42.51 -14.54 -4.75
N LYS A 21 -42.23 -14.67 -3.45
CA LYS A 21 -41.29 -13.82 -2.76
C LYS A 21 -39.94 -14.05 -3.44
N PRO A 22 -39.33 -13.05 -4.11
CA PRO A 22 -38.03 -13.24 -4.72
C PRO A 22 -37.03 -13.51 -3.59
N GLU A 23 -36.55 -14.75 -3.48
CA GLU A 23 -35.43 -15.08 -2.59
C GLU A 23 -34.18 -14.41 -3.15
N LEU A 24 -33.81 -13.27 -2.57
CA LEU A 24 -32.53 -12.64 -2.84
C LEU A 24 -31.43 -13.46 -2.15
N LYS A 25 -30.56 -14.07 -2.96
CA LYS A 25 -29.39 -14.81 -2.51
C LYS A 25 -28.19 -13.89 -2.56
N TRP A 26 -27.30 -13.98 -1.58
CA TRP A 26 -26.02 -13.28 -1.64
C TRP A 26 -24.88 -14.22 -1.27
N THR A 27 -23.69 -13.93 -1.77
CA THR A 27 -22.44 -14.60 -1.42
C THR A 27 -21.55 -13.63 -0.67
N THR A 28 -20.81 -14.11 0.33
CA THR A 28 -19.73 -13.38 0.99
C THR A 28 -18.42 -14.09 0.71
N THR A 29 -17.44 -13.36 0.20
CA THR A 29 -16.10 -13.87 -0.12
C THR A 29 -15.03 -13.07 0.60
N ILE A 30 -14.13 -13.77 1.30
CA ILE A 30 -12.90 -13.16 1.81
C ILE A 30 -11.82 -13.23 0.73
N VAL A 31 -11.30 -12.07 0.33
CA VAL A 31 -10.27 -11.91 -0.70
C VAL A 31 -9.00 -11.34 -0.06
N PRO A 32 -7.81 -11.92 -0.29
CA PRO A 32 -6.56 -11.38 0.23
C PRO A 32 -6.19 -10.08 -0.50
N ILE A 33 -5.66 -9.12 0.26
CA ILE A 33 -5.03 -7.90 -0.29
C ILE A 33 -3.52 -8.11 -0.24
N PRO A 34 -2.81 -8.18 -1.37
CA PRO A 34 -1.37 -8.40 -1.37
C PRO A 34 -0.63 -7.24 -0.70
N PHE A 35 0.42 -7.55 0.07
CA PHE A 35 1.32 -6.52 0.58
C PHE A 35 2.26 -6.00 -0.51
N GLN A 36 2.74 -4.77 -0.33
CA GLN A 36 3.79 -4.19 -1.15
C GLN A 36 5.16 -4.37 -0.49
N THR A 37 6.23 -4.36 -1.29
CA THR A 37 7.61 -4.39 -0.78
C THR A 37 8.28 -3.04 -1.01
N ARG A 38 8.89 -2.49 0.04
CA ARG A 38 9.71 -1.28 -0.01
C ARG A 38 11.16 -1.64 0.29
N TYR A 39 12.07 -1.11 -0.53
CA TYR A 39 13.50 -1.25 -0.33
C TYR A 39 14.08 0.03 0.28
N ILE A 40 14.97 -0.13 1.26
CA ILE A 40 15.70 0.97 1.90
C ILE A 40 17.19 0.67 1.78
N VAL A 41 17.95 1.59 1.21
CA VAL A 41 19.41 1.46 1.14
C VAL A 41 20.01 1.69 2.53
N ASP A 42 20.88 0.79 2.97
CA ASP A 42 21.56 0.88 4.27
C ASP A 42 23.08 0.75 4.11
N ASN A 43 23.80 1.86 4.31
CA ASN A 43 25.27 1.91 4.20
C ASN A 43 25.98 1.20 5.38
N GLN A 44 25.26 0.69 6.37
CA GLN A 44 25.81 -0.16 7.43
C GLN A 44 25.89 -1.64 7.02
N LEU A 45 25.12 -2.05 6.01
CA LEU A 45 25.10 -3.40 5.46
C LEU A 45 26.06 -3.52 4.27
N ASN A 46 26.69 -4.68 4.13
CA ASN A 46 27.64 -4.93 3.05
C ASN A 46 26.96 -4.85 1.68
N LEU A 47 27.71 -4.51 0.63
CA LEU A 47 27.18 -4.50 -0.73
C LEU A 47 26.50 -5.84 -1.07
N GLY A 48 25.22 -5.78 -1.45
CA GLY A 48 24.43 -6.96 -1.82
C GLY A 48 23.82 -7.73 -0.64
N GLU A 49 24.07 -7.31 0.61
CA GLU A 49 23.41 -7.89 1.79
C GLU A 49 21.95 -7.41 1.87
N GLU A 50 21.02 -8.32 2.08
CA GLU A 50 19.60 -8.02 2.26
C GLU A 50 19.09 -8.47 3.63
N ILE A 51 18.37 -7.58 4.32
CA ILE A 51 17.72 -7.89 5.60
C ILE A 51 16.26 -7.48 5.53
N ILE A 52 15.36 -8.42 5.83
CA ILE A 52 13.94 -8.12 6.05
C ILE A 52 13.83 -7.41 7.41
N LEU A 53 13.58 -6.10 7.38
CA LEU A 53 13.35 -5.29 8.57
C LEU A 53 11.94 -5.47 9.13
N VAL A 54 10.95 -5.54 8.23
CA VAL A 54 9.55 -5.79 8.57
C VAL A 54 9.01 -6.84 7.60
N PRO A 55 8.55 -8.01 8.08
CA PRO A 55 7.93 -9.01 7.21
C PRO A 55 6.58 -8.52 6.72
N GLY A 56 6.33 -8.67 5.41
CA GLY A 56 5.04 -8.32 4.82
C GLY A 56 3.93 -9.27 5.25
N ARG A 57 2.71 -8.75 5.39
CA ARG A 57 1.51 -9.55 5.65
C ARG A 57 0.37 -9.08 4.78
N ASN A 58 -0.25 -10.03 4.08
CA ASN A 58 -1.45 -9.72 3.28
C ASN A 58 -2.57 -9.23 4.19
N GLY A 59 -3.28 -8.22 3.69
CA GLY A 59 -4.56 -7.80 4.24
C GLY A 59 -5.69 -8.71 3.80
N GLN A 60 -6.90 -8.36 4.18
CA GLN A 60 -8.13 -9.07 3.81
C GLN A 60 -9.25 -8.07 3.57
N ARG A 61 -10.04 -8.32 2.53
CA ARG A 61 -11.33 -7.65 2.31
C ARG A 61 -12.46 -8.66 2.23
N GLN A 62 -13.64 -8.21 2.62
CA GLN A 62 -14.89 -8.94 2.48
C GLN A 62 -15.68 -8.33 1.33
N VAL A 63 -16.02 -9.17 0.35
CA VAL A 63 -16.88 -8.80 -0.78
C VAL A 63 -18.22 -9.51 -0.61
N ILE A 64 -19.31 -8.75 -0.64
CA ILE A 64 -20.67 -9.28 -0.66
C ILE A 64 -21.25 -9.06 -2.05
N THR A 65 -21.61 -10.16 -2.72
CA THR A 65 -22.21 -10.14 -4.06
C THR A 65 -23.65 -10.61 -3.96
N LEU A 66 -24.59 -9.78 -4.42
CA LEU A 66 -25.98 -10.16 -4.61
C LEU A 66 -26.10 -11.02 -5.86
N VAL A 67 -26.77 -12.16 -5.72
CA VAL A 67 -27.11 -13.09 -6.79
C VAL A 67 -28.62 -13.01 -6.98
N ASN A 68 -29.07 -12.22 -7.96
CA ASN A 68 -30.49 -12.03 -8.17
C ASN A 68 -31.11 -13.25 -8.89
N GLY A 69 -31.75 -14.14 -8.13
CA GLY A 69 -32.28 -15.41 -8.64
C GLY A 69 -33.67 -15.35 -9.26
N SER A 70 -34.24 -14.16 -9.52
CA SER A 70 -35.68 -14.02 -9.80
C SER A 70 -36.07 -13.51 -11.20
N VAL A 71 -35.14 -13.39 -12.16
CA VAL A 71 -35.51 -13.05 -13.55
C VAL A 71 -34.94 -14.10 -14.50
N VAL A 72 -35.84 -14.84 -15.16
CA VAL A 72 -35.50 -15.80 -16.22
C VAL A 72 -34.64 -15.07 -17.27
N GLY A 73 -33.36 -15.45 -17.36
CA GLY A 73 -32.45 -14.98 -18.41
C GLY A 73 -31.41 -13.91 -18.02
N ARG A 74 -31.35 -13.44 -16.77
CA ARG A 74 -30.22 -12.62 -16.27
C ARG A 74 -29.76 -13.08 -14.89
N ASN A 75 -28.60 -13.71 -14.85
CA ASN A 75 -27.83 -13.84 -13.61
C ASN A 75 -26.99 -12.55 -13.48
N ASP A 76 -27.63 -11.47 -13.05
CA ASP A 76 -26.90 -10.25 -12.74
C ASP A 76 -26.24 -10.45 -11.36
N GLU A 77 -24.91 -10.53 -11.34
CA GLU A 77 -24.10 -10.46 -10.13
C GLU A 77 -23.77 -9.00 -9.85
N GLU A 78 -24.16 -8.51 -8.68
CA GLU A 78 -23.90 -7.13 -8.26
C GLU A 78 -23.07 -7.14 -6.97
N ILE A 79 -21.93 -6.44 -6.97
CA ILE A 79 -21.17 -6.21 -5.73
C ILE A 79 -21.91 -5.14 -4.94
N ILE A 80 -22.48 -5.54 -3.81
CA ILE A 80 -23.25 -4.66 -2.92
C ILE A 80 -22.44 -4.21 -1.69
N SER A 81 -21.29 -4.82 -1.44
CA SER A 81 -20.35 -4.40 -0.39
C SER A 81 -18.93 -4.84 -0.70
N ASP A 82 -17.96 -3.97 -0.47
CA ASP A 82 -16.53 -4.27 -0.45
C ASP A 82 -15.91 -3.52 0.73
N ILE A 83 -15.47 -4.26 1.75
CA ILE A 83 -14.96 -3.70 3.01
C ILE A 83 -13.61 -4.32 3.31
N VAL A 84 -12.60 -3.48 3.58
CA VAL A 84 -11.32 -3.93 4.10
C VAL A 84 -11.47 -4.33 5.57
N LEU A 85 -11.20 -5.59 5.89
CA LEU A 85 -11.23 -6.13 7.25
C LEU A 85 -9.87 -6.01 7.94
N LEU A 86 -8.79 -6.15 7.15
CA LEU A 86 -7.41 -6.05 7.62
C LEU A 86 -6.58 -5.37 6.55
N GLU A 87 -5.91 -4.27 6.91
CA GLU A 87 -4.97 -3.60 6.02
C GLU A 87 -3.71 -4.45 5.79
N PRO A 88 -3.15 -4.49 4.57
CA PRO A 88 -1.87 -5.14 4.34
C PRO A 88 -0.74 -4.41 5.08
N ILE A 89 0.21 -5.17 5.62
CA ILE A 89 1.45 -4.65 6.20
C ILE A 89 2.53 -4.79 5.15
N GLU A 90 3.15 -3.67 4.77
CA GLU A 90 4.26 -3.64 3.82
C GLU A 90 5.45 -4.46 4.30
N GLN A 91 6.13 -5.14 3.37
CA GLN A 91 7.44 -5.72 3.61
C GLN A 91 8.50 -4.64 3.44
N ILE A 92 9.39 -4.49 4.43
CA ILE A 92 10.53 -3.58 4.33
C ILE A 92 11.81 -4.40 4.26
N ILE A 93 12.55 -4.26 3.16
CA ILE A 93 13.85 -4.90 2.95
C ILE A 93 14.92 -3.81 2.95
N LYS A 94 15.96 -3.98 3.77
CA LYS A 94 17.17 -3.17 3.70
C LYS A 94 18.15 -3.81 2.74
N ILE A 95 18.69 -3.03 1.81
CA ILE A 95 19.73 -3.45 0.87
C ILE A 95 21.03 -2.73 1.21
N GLY A 96 22.09 -3.48 1.44
CA GLY A 96 23.41 -2.94 1.70
C GLY A 96 24.10 -2.40 0.45
N ASN A 97 24.71 -1.22 0.58
CA ASN A 97 25.56 -0.64 -0.47
C ASN A 97 27.01 -0.41 -0.01
N ARG A 98 27.39 -0.86 1.18
CA ARG A 98 28.72 -0.59 1.73
C ARG A 98 29.76 -1.34 0.91
N SER A 99 30.44 -0.62 0.03
CA SER A 99 31.62 -1.11 -0.68
C SER A 99 32.79 -1.25 0.30
N THR A 100 33.51 -2.37 0.23
CA THR A 100 34.82 -2.53 0.86
C THR A 100 35.95 -1.94 0.01
N ASP A 101 35.67 -1.63 -1.26
CA ASP A 101 36.61 -1.01 -2.18
C ASP A 101 36.46 0.51 -2.06
N LYS A 102 37.35 1.12 -1.27
CA LYS A 102 37.53 2.57 -1.26
C LYS A 102 38.04 3.04 -2.63
N ALA A 103 37.14 3.58 -3.44
CA ALA A 103 37.23 4.92 -4.02
C ALA A 103 36.08 5.15 -5.02
N ILE A 104 34.97 5.71 -4.55
CA ILE A 104 34.30 6.88 -5.16
C ILE A 104 33.56 7.54 -4.01
N ASP A 105 34.08 8.69 -3.59
CA ASP A 105 33.43 9.62 -2.69
C ASP A 105 32.21 10.20 -3.43
N LEU A 106 31.02 9.67 -3.16
CA LEU A 106 29.78 10.33 -3.55
C LEU A 106 29.43 11.29 -2.41
N PRO A 107 29.61 12.62 -2.57
CA PRO A 107 29.44 13.55 -1.47
C PRO A 107 28.00 13.48 -0.97
N SER A 108 27.86 13.00 0.27
CA SER A 108 26.65 13.16 1.05
C SER A 108 26.40 14.65 1.19
N LYS A 109 25.42 15.18 0.46
CA LYS A 109 24.98 16.57 0.58
C LYS A 109 24.40 16.76 1.99
N LYS A 110 25.27 17.07 2.96
CA LYS A 110 24.87 17.65 4.24
C LYS A 110 24.55 19.11 3.97
N GLU A 111 23.28 19.40 3.81
CA GLU A 111 22.77 20.75 4.01
C GLU A 111 22.97 21.10 5.49
N LYS A 112 23.91 21.99 5.78
CA LYS A 112 23.95 22.73 7.03
C LYS A 112 24.37 24.16 6.73
N THR A 113 23.44 25.06 7.02
CA THR A 113 23.49 26.51 6.87
C THR A 113 24.76 27.11 7.46
N ASP A 114 25.57 27.79 6.63
CA ASP A 114 26.72 28.55 7.09
C ASP A 114 26.27 29.99 7.41
N ILE A 115 26.12 30.28 8.70
CA ILE A 115 26.13 31.65 9.21
C ILE A 115 27.48 31.88 9.89
N SER A 116 27.99 33.11 9.73
CA SER A 116 29.09 33.74 10.47
C SER A 116 30.53 33.33 10.11
N ASN A 117 31.13 34.03 9.15
CA ASN A 117 32.06 35.16 9.42
C ASN A 117 33.07 35.33 8.27
N LEU A 118 32.77 36.29 7.39
CA LEU A 118 33.74 36.93 6.51
C LEU A 118 34.73 37.69 7.39
N GLY A 119 35.99 37.26 7.39
CA GLY A 119 37.03 37.92 8.16
C GLY A 119 38.42 37.50 7.71
N LEU A 120 38.98 38.32 6.82
CA LEU A 120 40.36 38.83 6.79
C LEU A 120 41.05 38.70 5.42
N THR A 121 41.52 39.87 4.99
CA THR A 121 42.02 40.29 3.68
C THR A 121 43.44 39.82 3.37
N LEU A 122 43.77 39.65 2.08
CA LEU A 122 45.13 39.43 1.57
C LEU A 122 45.66 40.65 0.77
N PRO A 123 46.99 40.90 0.73
CA PRO A 123 47.60 42.23 0.68
C PRO A 123 47.92 42.83 -0.71
N ASN A 124 48.22 44.14 -0.67
CA ASN A 124 48.50 45.09 -1.75
C ASN A 124 49.48 44.64 -2.87
N ASN A 125 48.98 44.86 -4.08
CA ASN A 125 49.64 45.14 -5.36
C ASN A 125 50.87 46.08 -5.28
N LYS A 126 52.02 45.59 -5.76
CA LYS A 126 53.25 46.38 -5.97
C LYS A 126 53.11 47.31 -7.19
N ALA A 127 53.47 48.56 -6.98
CA ALA A 127 53.76 49.55 -8.00
C ALA A 127 54.90 49.08 -8.94
N LYS A 128 54.81 49.44 -10.23
CA LYS A 128 55.95 49.56 -11.13
C LYS A 128 55.94 50.97 -11.73
N VAL A 129 56.89 51.78 -11.28
CA VAL A 129 57.25 53.08 -11.85
C VAL A 129 58.17 52.83 -13.03
N LEU A 130 57.89 53.48 -14.16
CA LEU A 130 58.81 54.19 -15.06
C LEU A 130 57.98 54.91 -16.12
#